data_AF-A0A812KA18-F1
#
_entry.id   AF-A0A812KA18-F1
#
_cell.length_a   1.000
_cell.length_b   1.000
_cell.length_c   1.000
_cell.angle_alpha   90.00
_cell.angle_beta   90.00
_cell.angle_gamma   90.00
#
_symmetry.space_group_name_H-M   'P 1'
#
loop_
_entity.id
_entity.type
_entity.pdbx_description
1 polymer ?
#
loop_
_entity_poly.entity_id
_entity_poly.type
_entity_poly.pdbx_seq_one_letter_code
_entity_poly.pdbx_strand_id
1 'polypeptide(L)'
;MGANSSCCRDEQRLPGEMICAESSKMGVPTQAALTGNPDHPPENPESATEQLARNHQSDDCKDGPSGLQAVQTDSSEPVEDHVGWIKMTSLSQLEVDTDIFRSVSLRQTLRGGGRLWRKSPLDLPEESRKALWEQSHPAAVLDVFLSHTWRTSGRWKVFALLLQSGWMFLLLSWMGFLVVLVALYKAEVLPRPFAASSIISVLGVPVTCHVGPFLMAMYLPAMFVGALCAAYSPQVCSTQCFLDVVCIHQVDPKLMMRGIYSLGGFLARSKELRVLWSPPYFSRKWCVFEMAAFRAANPTGRIRLVPLFLEVTILALWTSVYFTSWLMYVAAAVQSPLNRAFPFPIAPIALLPMLVAAHILRRFIAEKQTLVEGLANFDVDKSECRLDFDSQFVNTAIEAWYGSKDAFNQYVRGALRKELVAQATHVPVAYFLLFSTIPMLPGVEITVGMWLDGLPYDFILARIMAFLIGFGVGSQLLSLKLLFYLCDRFASPRMGSCACDYVQTVLIFMAYMICDLASYTLSNRALQRSLWASAIYCGVMLCLAGFCHRRSLALKVS
;
A
#
# COMPACT_ATOMS: atom_id res chain seq x y z
N MET A 1 50.64 13.70 2.61
CA MET A 1 50.46 13.31 1.19
C MET A 1 48.97 13.28 0.93
N GLY A 2 48.43 14.40 0.45
CA GLY A 2 47.00 14.58 0.20
C GLY A 2 46.69 14.41 -1.29
N ALA A 3 45.55 13.81 -1.59
CA ALA A 3 44.96 13.80 -2.92
C ALA A 3 43.50 14.24 -2.79
N ASN A 4 43.27 15.53 -2.97
CA ASN A 4 41.98 16.10 -3.34
C ASN A 4 41.69 15.69 -4.79
N SER A 5 40.53 15.08 -5.03
CA SER A 5 39.96 15.02 -6.38
C SER A 5 38.60 15.73 -6.33
N SER A 6 38.64 16.98 -6.77
CA SER A 6 37.45 17.74 -7.17
C SER A 6 36.94 17.17 -8.49
N CYS A 7 35.65 16.89 -8.57
CA CYS A 7 34.97 16.68 -9.83
C CYS A 7 33.77 17.62 -9.85
N CYS A 8 34.01 18.86 -10.29
CA CYS A 8 32.96 19.70 -10.84
C CYS A 8 32.54 19.08 -12.17
N ARG A 9 31.24 18.81 -12.33
CA ARG A 9 30.64 18.54 -13.63
C ARG A 9 29.42 19.42 -13.78
N ASP A 10 29.39 20.07 -14.94
CA ASP A 10 28.47 21.11 -15.36
C ASP A 10 26.99 20.72 -15.23
N GLU A 11 26.21 21.63 -14.63
CA GLU A 11 24.75 21.67 -14.76
C GLU A 11 24.39 22.11 -16.18
N GLN A 12 24.23 21.14 -17.08
CA GLN A 12 23.38 21.32 -18.26
C GLN A 12 21.97 20.84 -17.93
N ARG A 13 21.05 21.81 -17.88
CA ARG A 13 19.60 21.62 -17.92
C ARG A 13 19.24 20.68 -19.07
N LEU A 14 18.56 19.58 -18.76
CA LEU A 14 17.72 18.85 -19.71
C LEU A 14 16.27 18.86 -19.19
N PRO A 15 15.29 19.08 -20.08
CA PRO A 15 13.89 19.10 -19.72
C PRO A 15 13.39 17.68 -19.42
N GLY A 16 12.64 17.55 -18.32
CA GLY A 16 11.98 16.31 -17.95
C GLY A 16 10.78 16.02 -18.85
N GLU A 17 10.97 15.15 -19.84
CA GLU A 17 9.88 14.35 -20.39
C GLU A 17 9.71 13.11 -19.51
N MET A 18 8.67 13.15 -18.68
CA MET A 18 8.21 12.01 -17.90
C MET A 18 7.24 11.23 -18.77
N ILE A 19 7.61 9.99 -19.07
CA ILE A 19 6.82 9.02 -19.84
C ILE A 19 5.49 8.79 -19.13
N CYS A 20 4.44 9.43 -19.64
CA CYS A 20 3.06 9.01 -19.47
C CYS A 20 2.83 7.85 -20.44
N ALA A 21 2.48 6.68 -19.89
CA ALA A 21 1.93 5.60 -20.69
C ALA A 21 0.54 6.02 -21.19
N GLU A 22 0.51 6.53 -22.42
CA GLU A 22 -0.69 6.81 -23.19
C GLU A 22 -1.30 5.49 -23.68
N SER A 23 -2.54 5.24 -23.28
CA SER A 23 -3.38 4.19 -23.85
C SER A 23 -3.84 4.66 -25.23
N SER A 24 -3.09 4.31 -26.26
CA SER A 24 -3.51 4.50 -27.65
C SER A 24 -4.41 3.34 -28.08
N LYS A 25 -5.60 3.70 -28.54
CA LYS A 25 -6.53 2.85 -29.28
C LYS A 25 -5.80 2.31 -30.52
N MET A 26 -5.60 1.00 -30.58
CA MET A 26 -5.12 0.35 -31.79
C MET A 26 -6.32 0.13 -32.73
N GLY A 27 -6.35 0.92 -33.80
CA GLY A 27 -7.21 0.69 -34.96
C GLY A 27 -6.78 -0.58 -35.68
N VAL A 28 -7.77 -1.41 -36.02
CA VAL A 28 -7.62 -2.62 -36.83
C VAL A 28 -7.58 -2.21 -38.31
N PRO A 29 -6.60 -2.64 -39.11
CA PRO A 29 -6.68 -2.53 -40.56
C PRO A 29 -7.37 -3.77 -41.14
N THR A 30 -8.51 -3.54 -41.79
CA THR A 30 -9.22 -4.51 -42.62
C THR A 30 -8.49 -4.67 -43.96
N GLN A 31 -7.98 -5.87 -44.25
CA GLN A 31 -7.65 -6.28 -45.62
C GLN A 31 -8.72 -7.25 -46.12
N ALA A 32 -9.30 -6.90 -47.27
CA ALA A 32 -10.17 -7.75 -48.06
C ALA A 32 -9.42 -8.22 -49.31
N ALA A 33 -9.45 -9.52 -49.60
CA ALA A 33 -9.37 -10.06 -50.96
C ALA A 33 -9.83 -11.53 -51.01
N LEU A 34 -10.99 -11.72 -51.64
CA LEU A 34 -11.33 -12.71 -52.68
C LEU A 34 -11.13 -14.22 -52.42
N THR A 35 -12.26 -14.94 -52.34
CA THR A 35 -12.68 -16.09 -53.19
C THR A 35 -14.06 -16.53 -52.65
N GLY A 36 -15.16 -16.47 -53.40
CA GLY A 36 -15.65 -17.54 -54.28
C GLY A 36 -17.06 -17.98 -53.84
N ASN A 37 -18.06 -17.69 -54.67
CA ASN A 37 -19.52 -17.99 -54.59
C ASN A 37 -19.83 -19.51 -54.76
N PRO A 38 -21.08 -20.03 -54.80
CA PRO A 38 -22.41 -19.56 -54.35
C PRO A 38 -23.17 -20.61 -53.48
N ASP A 39 -24.37 -20.26 -52.97
CA ASP A 39 -25.61 -21.09 -52.95
C ASP A 39 -26.50 -20.78 -51.74
N HIS A 40 -27.49 -19.89 -51.92
CA HIS A 40 -28.91 -20.11 -51.57
C HIS A 40 -29.75 -18.80 -51.75
N PRO A 41 -31.07 -18.92 -52.03
CA PRO A 41 -31.91 -17.88 -52.65
C PRO A 41 -32.60 -16.94 -51.63
N PRO A 42 -33.26 -15.86 -52.11
CA PRO A 42 -33.63 -14.72 -51.27
C PRO A 42 -35.06 -14.83 -50.70
N GLU A 43 -35.26 -14.29 -49.51
CA GLU A 43 -36.58 -13.86 -49.03
C GLU A 43 -36.57 -12.37 -48.63
N ASN A 44 -37.70 -11.76 -48.99
CA ASN A 44 -38.13 -10.37 -49.10
C ASN A 44 -37.63 -9.24 -48.15
N PRO A 45 -37.74 -7.98 -48.62
CA PRO A 45 -37.40 -6.76 -47.89
C PRO A 45 -38.62 -6.07 -47.25
N GLU A 46 -38.36 -5.29 -46.20
CA GLU A 46 -39.13 -4.14 -45.65
C GLU A 46 -38.59 -3.97 -44.22
N SER A 47 -38.17 -2.84 -43.68
CA SER A 47 -38.41 -1.43 -43.91
C SER A 47 -37.40 -0.69 -43.01
N ALA A 48 -36.87 0.46 -43.43
CA ALA A 48 -36.48 1.58 -42.56
C ALA A 48 -35.80 2.66 -43.40
N THR A 49 -36.68 3.56 -43.82
CA THR A 49 -36.47 4.84 -44.49
C THR A 49 -35.82 5.85 -43.54
N GLU A 50 -34.92 6.67 -44.10
CA GLU A 50 -34.55 8.03 -43.66
C GLU A 50 -33.79 8.20 -42.32
N GLN A 51 -32.80 9.08 -42.17
CA GLN A 51 -32.20 10.12 -43.00
C GLN A 51 -30.93 10.56 -42.25
N LEU A 52 -29.77 10.51 -42.90
CA LEU A 52 -28.57 11.21 -42.42
C LEU A 52 -27.76 11.59 -43.65
N ALA A 53 -28.00 12.80 -44.13
CA ALA A 53 -27.19 13.39 -45.18
C ALA A 53 -27.19 14.92 -45.06
N ARG A 54 -25.97 15.44 -45.20
CA ARG A 54 -25.58 16.82 -45.55
C ARG A 54 -25.58 17.85 -44.44
N ASN A 55 -24.62 18.77 -44.37
CA ASN A 55 -23.30 18.94 -45.02
C ASN A 55 -22.74 20.27 -44.47
N HIS A 56 -21.44 20.47 -44.71
CA HIS A 56 -20.75 21.76 -44.91
C HIS A 56 -20.60 22.70 -43.69
N GLN A 57 -19.41 23.10 -43.27
CA GLN A 57 -18.28 23.74 -43.98
C GLN A 57 -18.44 25.27 -44.08
N SER A 58 -17.53 25.94 -43.37
CA SER A 58 -16.80 27.19 -43.66
C SER A 58 -17.39 28.59 -43.39
N ASP A 59 -16.43 29.42 -42.93
CA ASP A 59 -16.19 30.86 -43.16
C ASP A 59 -16.73 31.95 -42.21
N ASP A 60 -15.75 32.54 -41.49
CA ASP A 60 -15.33 33.97 -41.47
C ASP A 60 -16.36 35.11 -41.64
N CYS A 61 -16.39 36.02 -40.65
CA CYS A 61 -16.30 37.51 -40.76
C CYS A 61 -16.68 38.18 -39.41
N LYS A 62 -15.77 38.95 -38.78
CA LYS A 62 -15.54 40.42 -38.86
C LYS A 62 -16.56 41.32 -38.13
N ASP A 63 -16.03 42.01 -37.11
CA ASP A 63 -16.13 43.43 -36.71
C ASP A 63 -17.47 44.22 -36.77
N GLY A 64 -17.80 44.86 -35.64
CA GLY A 64 -18.49 46.17 -35.60
C GLY A 64 -19.52 46.38 -34.47
N PRO A 65 -19.84 47.63 -34.08
CA PRO A 65 -19.56 48.09 -32.71
C PRO A 65 -20.76 48.67 -31.92
N SER A 66 -20.46 49.03 -30.66
CA SER A 66 -21.08 50.11 -29.86
C SER A 66 -22.41 49.86 -29.12
N GLY A 67 -22.36 50.03 -27.79
CA GLY A 67 -23.33 50.87 -27.10
C GLY A 67 -24.01 50.29 -25.85
N LEU A 68 -23.94 51.11 -24.79
CA LEU A 68 -24.84 51.22 -23.62
C LEU A 68 -24.41 50.61 -22.28
N GLN A 69 -24.26 51.56 -21.37
CA GLN A 69 -23.94 51.51 -19.95
C GLN A 69 -24.95 50.68 -19.15
N ALA A 70 -24.44 49.88 -18.23
CA ALA A 70 -25.09 49.63 -16.95
C ALA A 70 -24.07 49.90 -15.85
N VAL A 71 -24.32 50.94 -15.07
CA VAL A 71 -23.65 51.20 -13.81
C VAL A 71 -24.08 50.09 -12.85
N GLN A 72 -23.23 49.08 -12.69
CA GLN A 72 -23.25 48.20 -11.53
C GLN A 72 -22.16 48.70 -10.58
N THR A 73 -22.57 49.41 -9.54
CA THR A 73 -21.80 49.53 -8.30
C THR A 73 -21.78 48.15 -7.65
N ASP A 74 -20.84 47.32 -8.07
CA ASP A 74 -20.52 46.06 -7.41
C ASP A 74 -19.63 46.36 -6.21
N SER A 75 -20.25 46.74 -5.09
CA SER A 75 -19.61 46.72 -3.79
C SER A 75 -19.76 45.30 -3.20
N SER A 76 -19.29 44.30 -3.93
CA SER A 76 -18.92 43.02 -3.35
C SER A 76 -17.59 43.24 -2.63
N GLU A 77 -17.64 43.75 -1.39
CA GLU A 77 -16.48 43.61 -0.52
C GLU A 77 -16.12 42.12 -0.48
N PRO A 78 -14.84 41.74 -0.66
CA PRO A 78 -14.44 40.35 -0.68
C PRO A 78 -14.56 39.77 0.73
N VAL A 79 -15.75 39.26 1.05
CA VAL A 79 -16.05 38.53 2.30
C VAL A 79 -15.14 37.30 2.45
N GLU A 80 -14.53 36.84 1.36
CA GLU A 80 -13.68 35.65 1.30
C GLU A 80 -12.42 35.73 2.18
N ASP A 81 -11.90 36.92 2.47
CA ASP A 81 -10.60 37.07 3.16
C ASP A 81 -10.74 37.20 4.70
N HIS A 82 -11.91 37.59 5.20
CA HIS A 82 -12.00 38.15 6.56
C HIS A 82 -11.66 37.16 7.68
N VAL A 83 -12.03 35.86 7.55
CA VAL A 83 -11.79 34.85 8.60
C VAL A 83 -10.30 34.49 8.71
N GLY A 84 -9.63 34.28 7.57
CA GLY A 84 -8.21 33.97 7.53
C GLY A 84 -7.38 35.12 8.08
N TRP A 85 -7.73 36.36 7.68
CA TRP A 85 -7.10 37.58 8.20
C TRP A 85 -7.29 37.77 9.69
N ILE A 86 -8.50 37.55 10.22
CA ILE A 86 -8.75 37.62 11.67
C ILE A 86 -7.82 36.65 12.39
N LYS A 87 -7.82 35.36 12.01
CA LYS A 87 -6.99 34.36 12.71
C LYS A 87 -5.49 34.60 12.58
N MET A 88 -5.05 35.10 11.42
CA MET A 88 -3.65 35.46 11.19
C MET A 88 -3.22 36.63 12.09
N THR A 89 -4.05 37.66 12.20
CA THR A 89 -3.74 38.87 12.98
C THR A 89 -3.90 38.67 14.48
N SER A 90 -4.88 37.85 14.92
CA SER A 90 -5.09 37.52 16.33
C SER A 90 -4.17 36.41 16.86
N LEU A 91 -3.36 35.78 15.99
CA LEU A 91 -2.53 34.61 16.32
C LEU A 91 -3.32 33.45 16.95
N SER A 92 -4.59 33.28 16.55
CA SER A 92 -5.49 32.25 17.08
C SER A 92 -5.60 31.01 16.18
N GLN A 93 -4.53 30.69 15.43
CA GLN A 93 -4.55 29.56 14.49
C GLN A 93 -4.76 28.19 15.17
N LEU A 94 -4.46 28.08 16.48
CA LEU A 94 -4.69 26.87 17.29
C LEU A 94 -6.03 26.87 18.02
N GLU A 95 -6.83 27.93 17.93
CA GLU A 95 -8.17 27.95 18.51
C GLU A 95 -9.15 27.10 17.69
N VAL A 96 -9.96 26.32 18.41
CA VAL A 96 -10.91 25.38 17.84
C VAL A 96 -12.22 26.09 17.58
N ASP A 97 -12.67 26.09 16.33
CA ASP A 97 -14.04 26.43 15.99
C ASP A 97 -14.92 25.19 16.21
N THR A 98 -15.59 25.14 17.37
CA THR A 98 -16.35 23.96 17.82
C THR A 98 -17.57 23.67 16.95
N ASP A 99 -18.12 24.69 16.27
CA ASP A 99 -19.36 24.55 15.48
C ASP A 99 -19.15 23.74 14.21
N ILE A 100 -17.93 23.78 13.68
CA ILE A 100 -17.54 23.09 12.44
C ILE A 100 -16.59 21.92 12.71
N PHE A 101 -16.29 21.62 13.98
CA PHE A 101 -15.39 20.54 14.32
C PHE A 101 -16.08 19.17 14.17
N ARG A 102 -15.64 18.39 13.19
CA ARG A 102 -16.30 17.14 12.78
C ARG A 102 -15.32 15.99 12.63
N SER A 103 -15.84 14.78 12.76
CA SER A 103 -15.11 13.53 12.52
C SER A 103 -15.88 12.58 11.63
N VAL A 104 -15.17 11.60 11.08
CA VAL A 104 -15.72 10.47 10.35
C VAL A 104 -15.07 9.18 10.85
N SER A 105 -15.82 8.06 10.83
CA SER A 105 -15.24 6.74 11.09
C SER A 105 -14.20 6.38 10.04
N LEU A 106 -13.00 5.94 10.45
CA LEU A 106 -11.97 5.46 9.51
C LEU A 106 -12.50 4.38 8.57
N ARG A 107 -13.28 3.42 9.08
CA ARG A 107 -13.87 2.34 8.26
C ARG A 107 -14.84 2.89 7.21
N GLN A 108 -15.64 3.89 7.57
CA GLN A 108 -16.53 4.57 6.62
C GLN A 108 -15.74 5.18 5.46
N THR A 109 -14.55 5.73 5.71
CA THR A 109 -13.67 6.25 4.64
C THR A 109 -13.19 5.17 3.66
N LEU A 110 -13.20 3.90 4.07
CA LEU A 110 -12.75 2.76 3.26
C LEU A 110 -13.90 2.06 2.50
N ARG A 111 -15.16 2.38 2.80
CA ARG A 111 -16.33 1.80 2.12
C ARG A 111 -16.37 2.20 0.64
N GLY A 112 -17.07 1.39 -0.16
CA GLY A 112 -17.12 1.57 -1.62
C GLY A 112 -15.74 1.48 -2.28
N GLY A 113 -14.79 0.75 -1.69
CA GLY A 113 -13.40 0.70 -2.15
C GLY A 113 -12.64 2.02 -1.90
N GLY A 114 -13.04 2.76 -0.87
CA GLY A 114 -12.45 4.03 -0.46
C GLY A 114 -12.65 5.14 -1.49
N ARG A 115 -13.87 5.29 -2.01
CA ARG A 115 -14.22 6.36 -2.97
C ARG A 115 -13.77 7.74 -2.50
N LEU A 116 -13.88 8.02 -1.21
CA LEU A 116 -13.47 9.29 -0.58
C LEU A 116 -11.98 9.60 -0.77
N TRP A 117 -11.13 8.61 -1.00
CA TRP A 117 -9.69 8.80 -1.19
C TRP A 117 -9.29 8.96 -2.66
N ARG A 118 -10.14 8.53 -3.60
CA ARG A 118 -9.76 8.32 -5.01
C ARG A 118 -9.78 9.58 -5.85
N LYS A 119 -10.59 10.57 -5.49
CA LYS A 119 -10.77 11.82 -6.23
C LYS A 119 -10.70 13.00 -5.28
N SER A 120 -10.02 14.07 -5.71
CA SER A 120 -10.03 15.34 -5.00
C SER A 120 -11.47 15.88 -4.98
N PRO A 121 -11.92 16.54 -3.90
CA PRO A 121 -13.23 17.19 -3.88
C PRO A 121 -13.41 18.18 -5.03
N LEU A 122 -12.34 18.85 -5.46
CA LEU A 122 -12.37 19.82 -6.57
C LEU A 122 -12.78 19.19 -7.92
N ASP A 123 -12.59 17.88 -8.08
CA ASP A 123 -12.90 17.16 -9.32
C ASP A 123 -14.31 16.53 -9.28
N LEU A 124 -15.08 16.78 -8.23
CA LEU A 124 -16.41 16.21 -8.03
C LEU A 124 -17.51 17.22 -8.45
N PRO A 125 -18.62 16.72 -9.03
CA PRO A 125 -19.81 17.54 -9.23
C PRO A 125 -20.29 18.17 -7.92
N GLU A 126 -20.84 19.38 -7.99
CA GLU A 126 -21.28 20.13 -6.80
C GLU A 126 -22.27 19.34 -5.92
N GLU A 127 -23.25 18.67 -6.51
CA GLU A 127 -24.21 17.83 -5.77
C GLU A 127 -23.51 16.71 -4.97
N SER A 128 -22.50 16.08 -5.58
CA SER A 128 -21.69 15.08 -4.88
C SER A 128 -20.87 15.69 -3.75
N ARG A 129 -20.41 16.95 -3.90
CA ARG A 129 -19.66 17.67 -2.86
C ARG A 129 -20.55 18.02 -1.65
N LYS A 130 -21.81 18.40 -1.86
CA LYS A 130 -22.77 18.68 -0.77
C LYS A 130 -22.95 17.46 0.14
N ALA A 131 -23.15 16.29 -0.46
CA ALA A 131 -23.34 15.03 0.27
C ALA A 131 -22.09 14.52 1.03
N LEU A 132 -20.90 15.12 0.83
CA LEU A 132 -19.69 14.72 1.58
C LEU A 132 -19.74 15.19 3.04
N TRP A 133 -20.26 16.39 3.28
CA TRP A 133 -20.32 16.99 4.61
C TRP A 133 -21.24 16.21 5.56
N GLU A 134 -22.33 15.66 5.03
CA GLU A 134 -23.30 14.85 5.76
C GLU A 134 -22.72 13.50 6.22
N GLN A 135 -21.60 13.06 5.64
CA GLN A 135 -20.94 11.80 6.01
C GLN A 135 -20.08 11.93 7.28
N SER A 136 -19.71 13.14 7.68
CA SER A 136 -19.06 13.40 8.96
C SER A 136 -20.10 13.83 10.01
N HIS A 137 -19.74 13.82 11.29
CA HIS A 137 -20.60 14.27 12.39
C HIS A 137 -19.83 15.19 13.34
N PRO A 138 -20.51 16.06 14.11
CA PRO A 138 -19.85 16.85 15.15
C PRO A 138 -19.03 15.97 16.10
N ALA A 139 -17.88 16.48 16.53
CA ALA A 139 -16.96 15.77 17.42
C ALA A 139 -16.41 16.73 18.48
N ALA A 140 -15.94 16.19 19.61
CA ALA A 140 -15.26 16.97 20.65
C ALA A 140 -13.73 16.72 20.68
N VAL A 141 -13.30 15.55 20.20
CA VAL A 141 -11.91 15.09 20.09
C VAL A 141 -11.78 14.13 18.91
N LEU A 142 -10.60 14.10 18.28
CA LEU A 142 -10.25 13.15 17.22
C LEU A 142 -9.29 12.09 17.76
N ASP A 143 -9.50 10.82 17.41
CA ASP A 143 -8.50 9.79 17.67
C ASP A 143 -7.30 9.93 16.74
N VAL A 144 -7.56 10.27 15.47
CA VAL A 144 -6.52 10.41 14.44
C VAL A 144 -6.84 11.55 13.49
N PHE A 145 -5.89 12.45 13.25
CA PHE A 145 -5.92 13.37 12.12
C PHE A 145 -5.21 12.71 10.93
N LEU A 146 -5.91 12.50 9.81
CA LEU A 146 -5.32 11.88 8.62
C LEU A 146 -4.76 12.95 7.68
N SER A 147 -3.46 13.20 7.80
CA SER A 147 -2.75 14.11 6.89
C SER A 147 -2.28 13.38 5.65
N HIS A 148 -2.50 13.97 4.48
CA HIS A 148 -2.15 13.37 3.20
C HIS A 148 -2.06 14.39 2.08
N THR A 149 -1.56 13.95 0.92
CA THR A 149 -1.53 14.76 -0.31
C THR A 149 -2.39 14.14 -1.42
N TRP A 150 -3.19 14.97 -2.10
CA TRP A 150 -3.98 14.57 -3.26
C TRP A 150 -3.14 14.23 -4.49
N ARG A 151 -1.85 14.61 -4.52
CA ARG A 151 -0.89 14.22 -5.59
C ARG A 151 -0.63 12.71 -5.62
N THR A 152 -0.82 12.02 -4.50
CA THR A 152 -0.64 10.57 -4.42
C THR A 152 -1.96 9.86 -4.61
N SER A 153 -1.95 8.86 -5.49
CA SER A 153 -3.14 8.07 -5.83
C SER A 153 -3.84 7.50 -4.60
N GLY A 154 -5.16 7.73 -4.52
CA GLY A 154 -6.01 7.28 -3.42
C GLY A 154 -6.00 5.77 -3.16
N ARG A 155 -5.83 4.95 -4.20
CA ARG A 155 -5.85 3.48 -4.07
C ARG A 155 -4.81 2.97 -3.08
N TRP A 156 -3.63 3.61 -3.03
CA TRP A 156 -2.56 3.23 -2.12
C TRP A 156 -2.85 3.66 -0.69
N LYS A 157 -3.52 4.81 -0.49
CA LYS A 157 -4.02 5.24 0.82
C LYS A 157 -5.05 4.26 1.36
N VAL A 158 -6.03 3.88 0.53
CA VAL A 158 -7.06 2.89 0.88
C VAL A 158 -6.42 1.57 1.25
N PHE A 159 -5.50 1.06 0.42
CA PHE A 159 -4.83 -0.20 0.67
C PHE A 159 -4.02 -0.16 1.98
N ALA A 160 -3.23 0.90 2.21
CA ALA A 160 -2.46 1.06 3.43
C ALA A 160 -3.35 1.09 4.68
N LEU A 161 -4.41 1.91 4.66
CA LEU A 161 -5.34 2.03 5.77
C LEU A 161 -6.13 0.73 6.02
N LEU A 162 -6.51 0.02 4.96
CA LEU A 162 -7.20 -1.26 5.04
C LEU A 162 -6.32 -2.34 5.65
N LEU A 163 -5.04 -2.41 5.24
CA LEU A 163 -4.10 -3.37 5.81
C LEU A 163 -3.82 -3.06 7.29
N GLN A 164 -3.63 -1.79 7.63
CA GLN A 164 -3.33 -1.36 9.01
C GLN A 164 -4.49 -1.58 9.98
N SER A 165 -5.71 -1.27 9.55
CA SER A 165 -6.90 -1.38 10.40
C SER A 165 -7.62 -2.74 10.28
N GLY A 166 -7.37 -3.46 9.18
CA GLY A 166 -8.12 -4.65 8.80
C GLY A 166 -7.38 -5.97 8.90
N TRP A 167 -6.07 -6.01 9.17
CA TRP A 167 -5.26 -7.25 9.15
C TRP A 167 -5.86 -8.40 9.97
N MET A 168 -6.50 -8.11 11.11
CA MET A 168 -7.18 -9.14 11.90
C MET A 168 -8.36 -9.76 11.17
N PHE A 169 -9.16 -8.97 10.45
CA PHE A 169 -10.27 -9.49 9.65
C PHE A 169 -9.77 -10.33 8.48
N LEU A 170 -8.62 -9.96 7.87
CA LEU A 170 -7.97 -10.77 6.84
C LEU A 170 -7.57 -12.15 7.41
N LEU A 171 -6.92 -12.18 8.57
CA LEU A 171 -6.54 -13.44 9.23
C LEU A 171 -7.76 -14.27 9.66
N LEU A 172 -8.75 -13.64 10.31
CA LEU A 172 -9.96 -14.33 10.76
C LEU A 172 -10.77 -14.89 9.60
N SER A 173 -10.88 -14.15 8.49
CA SER A 173 -11.53 -14.63 7.28
C SER A 173 -10.80 -15.84 6.70
N TRP A 174 -9.46 -15.77 6.60
CA TRP A 174 -8.66 -16.91 6.16
C TRP A 174 -8.82 -18.14 7.07
N MET A 175 -8.77 -17.96 8.39
CA MET A 175 -9.02 -19.05 9.34
C MET A 175 -10.43 -19.62 9.22
N GLY A 176 -11.45 -18.77 8.99
CA GLY A 176 -12.83 -19.20 8.78
C GLY A 176 -12.98 -20.05 7.51
N PHE A 177 -12.41 -19.60 6.39
CA PHE A 177 -12.37 -20.36 5.14
C PHE A 177 -11.61 -21.67 5.30
N LEU A 178 -10.50 -21.67 6.04
CA LEU A 178 -9.75 -22.88 6.33
C LEU A 178 -10.62 -23.92 7.06
N VAL A 179 -11.32 -23.51 8.11
CA VAL A 179 -12.22 -24.40 8.87
C VAL A 179 -13.35 -24.95 7.98
N VAL A 180 -13.98 -24.10 7.18
CA VAL A 180 -15.05 -24.50 6.25
C VAL A 180 -14.53 -25.53 5.24
N LEU A 181 -13.37 -25.28 4.63
CA LEU A 181 -12.81 -26.18 3.62
C LEU A 181 -12.38 -27.52 4.21
N VAL A 182 -11.82 -27.53 5.42
CA VAL A 182 -11.52 -28.77 6.15
C VAL A 182 -12.80 -29.56 6.44
N ALA A 183 -13.89 -28.89 6.85
CA ALA A 183 -15.18 -29.54 7.06
C ALA A 183 -15.75 -30.13 5.76
N LEU A 184 -15.64 -29.41 4.64
CA LEU A 184 -16.10 -29.88 3.32
C LEU A 184 -15.27 -31.06 2.81
N TYR A 185 -13.95 -31.09 3.05
CA TYR A 185 -13.14 -32.26 2.77
C TYR A 185 -13.53 -33.46 3.64
N LYS A 186 -13.79 -33.24 4.94
CA LYS A 186 -14.20 -34.30 5.87
C LYS A 186 -15.57 -34.87 5.52
N ALA A 187 -16.47 -34.05 4.99
CA ALA A 187 -17.78 -34.44 4.49
C ALA A 187 -17.75 -35.03 3.06
N GLU A 188 -16.56 -35.21 2.47
CA GLU A 188 -16.35 -35.75 1.13
C GLU A 188 -17.06 -34.94 0.01
N VAL A 189 -17.39 -33.68 0.28
CA VAL A 189 -18.01 -32.77 -0.70
C VAL A 189 -16.98 -32.26 -1.70
N LEU A 190 -15.75 -32.00 -1.22
CA LEU A 190 -14.64 -31.56 -2.06
C LEU A 190 -13.71 -32.73 -2.40
N PRO A 191 -13.40 -32.96 -3.69
CA PRO A 191 -12.51 -34.05 -4.08
C PRO A 191 -11.05 -33.74 -3.71
N ARG A 192 -10.25 -34.80 -3.52
CA ARG A 192 -8.79 -34.71 -3.31
C ARG A 192 -8.08 -35.48 -4.43
N PRO A 193 -8.07 -34.97 -5.67
CA PRO A 193 -7.70 -35.76 -6.85
C PRO A 193 -6.20 -36.05 -6.97
N PHE A 194 -5.35 -35.37 -6.18
CA PHE A 194 -3.90 -35.47 -6.31
C PHE A 194 -3.31 -36.35 -5.23
N ALA A 195 -2.47 -37.31 -5.62
CA ALA A 195 -1.66 -38.09 -4.69
C ALA A 195 -0.31 -37.40 -4.47
N ALA A 196 0.09 -37.14 -3.23
CA ALA A 196 1.36 -36.50 -2.86
C ALA A 196 2.47 -37.52 -2.52
N SER A 197 2.49 -38.68 -3.20
CA SER A 197 3.28 -39.87 -2.83
C SER A 197 4.80 -39.75 -2.95
N SER A 198 5.33 -38.97 -3.90
CA SER A 198 6.77 -38.95 -4.21
C SER A 198 7.59 -37.93 -3.42
N ILE A 199 6.93 -37.06 -2.64
CA ILE A 199 7.57 -35.89 -2.01
C ILE A 199 7.71 -36.08 -0.49
N ILE A 200 6.94 -36.98 0.11
CA ILE A 200 6.74 -37.01 1.55
C ILE A 200 7.36 -38.29 2.13
N SER A 201 8.55 -38.15 2.71
CA SER A 201 9.09 -39.14 3.67
C SER A 201 8.97 -38.57 5.07
N VAL A 202 8.14 -39.18 5.91
CA VAL A 202 7.93 -38.77 7.30
C VAL A 202 8.52 -39.84 8.19
N LEU A 203 9.43 -39.45 9.08
CA LEU A 203 10.16 -40.39 9.95
C LEU A 203 10.87 -41.51 9.17
N GLY A 204 11.35 -41.20 7.95
CA GLY A 204 12.03 -42.15 7.07
C GLY A 204 11.11 -43.10 6.31
N VAL A 205 9.79 -43.03 6.53
CA VAL A 205 8.80 -43.86 5.84
C VAL A 205 8.20 -43.07 4.67
N PRO A 206 8.20 -43.61 3.43
CA PRO A 206 7.48 -42.99 2.32
C PRO A 206 5.97 -43.03 2.60
N VAL A 207 5.32 -41.87 2.49
CA VAL A 207 3.91 -41.70 2.78
C VAL A 207 3.20 -41.18 1.55
N THR A 208 2.03 -41.76 1.25
CA THR A 208 1.11 -41.24 0.25
C THR A 208 -0.11 -40.66 0.95
N CYS A 209 -0.50 -39.44 0.59
CA CYS A 209 -1.76 -38.85 1.00
C CYS A 209 -2.43 -38.10 -0.16
N HIS A 210 -3.74 -37.97 -0.11
CA HIS A 210 -4.55 -37.29 -1.11
C HIS A 210 -4.79 -35.82 -0.72
N VAL A 211 -4.59 -34.91 -1.67
CA VAL A 211 -4.71 -33.46 -1.50
C VAL A 211 -5.56 -32.83 -2.61
N GLY A 212 -6.15 -31.67 -2.33
CA GLY A 212 -6.93 -30.89 -3.28
C GLY A 212 -6.35 -29.49 -3.54
N PRO A 213 -6.81 -28.77 -4.56
CA PRO A 213 -6.34 -27.41 -4.85
C PRO A 213 -7.10 -26.31 -4.07
N PHE A 214 -8.12 -26.69 -3.28
CA PHE A 214 -9.15 -25.76 -2.85
C PHE A 214 -8.69 -24.76 -1.77
N LEU A 215 -7.84 -25.16 -0.81
CA LEU A 215 -7.32 -24.19 0.18
C LEU A 215 -6.53 -23.06 -0.48
N MET A 216 -5.71 -23.43 -1.45
CA MET A 216 -4.94 -22.47 -2.23
C MET A 216 -5.86 -21.58 -3.07
N ALA A 217 -6.86 -22.16 -3.75
CA ALA A 217 -7.73 -21.43 -4.67
C ALA A 217 -8.63 -20.43 -3.93
N MET A 218 -9.04 -20.79 -2.70
CA MET A 218 -9.90 -19.97 -1.87
C MET A 218 -9.15 -18.93 -1.03
N TYR A 219 -7.82 -18.89 -1.10
CA TYR A 219 -7.03 -17.93 -0.33
C TYR A 219 -7.34 -16.47 -0.69
N LEU A 220 -7.27 -16.11 -1.98
CA LEU A 220 -7.55 -14.75 -2.43
C LEU A 220 -9.02 -14.34 -2.16
N PRO A 221 -10.03 -15.19 -2.45
CA PRO A 221 -11.40 -14.95 -2.01
C PRO A 221 -11.52 -14.70 -0.49
N ALA A 222 -10.88 -15.52 0.34
CA ALA A 222 -10.93 -15.35 1.79
C ALA A 222 -10.33 -14.00 2.22
N MET A 223 -9.21 -13.60 1.62
CA MET A 223 -8.59 -12.31 1.89
C MET A 223 -9.45 -11.13 1.43
N PHE A 224 -10.11 -11.26 0.28
CA PHE A 224 -11.06 -10.27 -0.21
C PHE A 224 -12.28 -10.12 0.70
N VAL A 225 -12.85 -11.24 1.18
CA VAL A 225 -13.93 -11.22 2.18
C VAL A 225 -13.46 -10.55 3.47
N GLY A 226 -12.26 -10.87 3.96
CA GLY A 226 -11.69 -10.23 5.15
C GLY A 226 -11.51 -8.72 4.99
N ALA A 227 -11.06 -8.27 3.81
CA ALA A 227 -10.98 -6.87 3.44
C ALA A 227 -12.36 -6.18 3.43
N LEU A 228 -13.39 -6.84 2.88
CA LEU A 228 -14.76 -6.32 2.94
C LEU A 228 -15.27 -6.24 4.38
N CYS A 229 -15.08 -7.30 5.18
CA CYS A 229 -15.43 -7.29 6.60
C CYS A 229 -14.73 -6.16 7.35
N ALA A 230 -13.45 -5.88 7.07
CA ALA A 230 -12.75 -4.75 7.67
C ALA A 230 -13.39 -3.39 7.35
N ALA A 231 -13.83 -3.18 6.10
CA ALA A 231 -14.46 -1.91 5.71
C ALA A 231 -15.92 -1.76 6.19
N TYR A 232 -16.66 -2.88 6.30
CA TYR A 232 -18.10 -2.88 6.57
C TYR A 232 -18.49 -3.34 7.98
N SER A 233 -17.55 -3.79 8.82
CA SER A 233 -17.86 -4.16 10.21
C SER A 233 -18.49 -2.98 10.97
N PRO A 234 -19.32 -3.26 12.01
CA PRO A 234 -19.98 -2.23 12.81
C PRO A 234 -19.01 -1.13 13.30
N GLN A 235 -19.50 0.11 13.31
CA GLN A 235 -18.69 1.30 13.64
C GLN A 235 -18.39 1.46 15.14
N VAL A 236 -18.97 0.61 16.00
CA VAL A 236 -18.90 0.71 17.47
C VAL A 236 -17.47 0.73 18.01
N CYS A 237 -16.50 0.19 17.24
CA CYS A 237 -15.07 0.23 17.57
C CYS A 237 -14.21 0.85 16.46
N SER A 238 -14.78 1.76 15.64
CA SER A 238 -13.99 2.46 14.63
C SER A 238 -13.29 3.67 15.24
N THR A 239 -12.00 3.81 14.92
CA THR A 239 -11.25 5.05 15.12
C THR A 239 -11.99 6.22 14.48
N GLN A 240 -12.24 7.28 15.25
CA GLN A 240 -12.79 8.53 14.77
C GLN A 240 -11.67 9.41 14.24
N CYS A 241 -11.76 9.79 12.98
CA CYS A 241 -10.71 10.53 12.31
C CYS A 241 -11.20 11.79 11.62
N PHE A 242 -10.27 12.73 11.43
CA PHE A 242 -10.46 13.86 10.55
C PHE A 242 -9.96 13.51 9.15
N LEU A 243 -10.78 13.79 8.15
CA LEU A 243 -10.45 13.68 6.74
C LEU A 243 -11.03 14.90 6.02
N ASP A 244 -10.15 15.75 5.49
CA ASP A 244 -10.46 17.05 4.86
C ASP A 244 -11.70 17.03 3.95
N VAL A 245 -11.80 16.07 3.03
CA VAL A 245 -12.86 15.98 2.01
C VAL A 245 -14.27 15.82 2.59
N VAL A 246 -14.42 15.29 3.81
CA VAL A 246 -15.73 15.10 4.46
C VAL A 246 -15.91 15.94 5.73
N CYS A 247 -14.81 16.35 6.36
CA CYS A 247 -14.80 17.14 7.59
C CYS A 247 -14.65 18.64 7.34
N ILE A 248 -14.43 19.08 6.10
CA ILE A 248 -14.52 20.48 5.65
C ILE A 248 -15.66 20.59 4.65
N HIS A 249 -16.48 21.63 4.75
CA HIS A 249 -17.60 21.84 3.84
C HIS A 249 -17.07 22.19 2.45
N GLN A 250 -17.43 21.42 1.42
CA GLN A 250 -16.81 21.51 0.08
C GLN A 250 -17.57 22.43 -0.91
N VAL A 251 -18.64 23.08 -0.47
CA VAL A 251 -19.54 23.88 -1.32
C VAL A 251 -19.73 25.31 -0.81
N ASP A 252 -20.24 25.49 0.42
CA ASP A 252 -20.33 26.79 1.10
C ASP A 252 -18.92 27.37 1.33
N PRO A 253 -18.55 28.46 0.65
CA PRO A 253 -17.22 29.06 0.76
C PRO A 253 -16.88 29.53 2.17
N LYS A 254 -17.86 30.03 2.93
CA LYS A 254 -17.65 30.53 4.30
C LYS A 254 -17.30 29.38 5.24
N LEU A 255 -18.05 28.29 5.18
CA LEU A 255 -17.78 27.10 5.99
C LEU A 255 -16.48 26.40 5.54
N MET A 256 -16.18 26.41 4.24
CA MET A 256 -14.93 25.88 3.70
C MET A 256 -13.74 26.64 4.27
N MET A 257 -13.75 27.98 4.20
CA MET A 257 -12.68 28.84 4.71
C MET A 257 -12.54 28.74 6.23
N ARG A 258 -13.66 28.75 6.97
CA ARG A 258 -13.63 28.49 8.42
C ARG A 258 -12.99 27.14 8.73
N GLY A 259 -13.28 26.10 7.95
CA GLY A 259 -12.66 24.78 8.08
C GLY A 259 -11.16 24.77 7.83
N ILE A 260 -10.72 25.36 6.71
CA ILE A 260 -9.29 25.42 6.31
C ILE A 260 -8.47 26.18 7.36
N TYR A 261 -8.90 27.37 7.77
CA TYR A 261 -8.16 28.16 8.77
C TYR A 261 -8.41 27.70 10.22
N SER A 262 -9.20 26.64 10.45
CA SER A 262 -9.34 25.98 11.75
C SER A 262 -8.57 24.66 11.87
N LEU A 263 -7.81 24.27 10.83
CA LEU A 263 -7.01 23.04 10.85
C LEU A 263 -6.04 22.98 12.05
N GLY A 264 -5.43 24.10 12.44
CA GLY A 264 -4.54 24.16 13.61
C GLY A 264 -5.27 23.79 14.91
N GLY A 265 -6.49 24.30 15.11
CA GLY A 265 -7.34 23.89 16.24
C GLY A 265 -7.76 22.43 16.18
N PHE A 266 -8.10 21.92 15.00
CA PHE A 266 -8.46 20.50 14.84
C PHE A 266 -7.30 19.57 15.21
N LEU A 267 -6.06 19.95 14.86
CA LEU A 267 -4.84 19.25 15.26
C LEU A 267 -4.57 19.35 16.75
N ALA A 268 -4.85 20.50 17.38
CA ALA A 268 -4.77 20.66 18.83
C ALA A 268 -5.74 19.74 19.60
N ARG A 269 -6.84 19.31 18.96
CA ARG A 269 -7.83 18.36 19.52
C ARG A 269 -7.67 16.92 18.99
N SER A 270 -6.52 16.58 18.42
CA SER A 270 -6.22 15.25 17.88
C SER A 270 -5.24 14.48 18.75
N LYS A 271 -5.52 13.21 19.06
CA LYS A 271 -4.61 12.35 19.85
C LYS A 271 -3.39 11.88 19.06
N GLU A 272 -3.53 11.70 17.74
CA GLU A 272 -2.49 11.24 16.82
C GLU A 272 -2.56 12.02 15.51
N LEU A 273 -1.42 12.49 15.00
CA LEU A 273 -1.28 12.91 13.61
C LEU A 273 -0.76 11.74 12.79
N ARG A 274 -1.57 11.20 11.88
CA ARG A 274 -1.17 10.12 10.99
C ARG A 274 -0.91 10.66 9.59
N VAL A 275 0.36 10.64 9.20
CA VAL A 275 0.82 11.15 7.91
C VAL A 275 0.90 9.99 6.92
N LEU A 276 0.04 10.02 5.90
CA LEU A 276 0.11 9.10 4.76
C LEU A 276 1.25 9.53 3.83
N TRP A 277 2.44 9.10 4.19
CA TRP A 277 3.69 9.61 3.68
C TRP A 277 4.02 9.09 2.28
N SER A 278 4.39 10.01 1.42
CA SER A 278 4.73 9.81 0.02
C SER A 278 5.69 10.91 -0.44
N PRO A 279 6.39 10.76 -1.57
CA PRO A 279 7.37 11.75 -2.02
C PRO A 279 6.90 13.21 -2.09
N PRO A 280 5.72 13.54 -2.64
CA PRO A 280 5.26 14.92 -2.75
C PRO A 280 4.63 15.48 -1.46
N TYR A 281 4.75 14.80 -0.32
CA TYR A 281 4.14 15.25 0.93
C TYR A 281 4.80 16.53 1.46
N PHE A 282 6.13 16.52 1.63
CA PHE A 282 6.87 17.67 2.17
C PHE A 282 7.04 18.81 1.17
N SER A 283 6.69 18.61 -0.10
CA SER A 283 6.66 19.70 -1.08
C SER A 283 5.41 20.56 -0.95
N ARG A 284 4.40 20.18 -0.13
CA ARG A 284 3.17 20.94 0.05
C ARG A 284 3.16 21.71 1.36
N LYS A 285 2.99 23.04 1.27
CA LYS A 285 3.03 23.93 2.43
C LYS A 285 1.97 23.61 3.49
N TRP A 286 0.74 23.28 3.08
CA TRP A 286 -0.31 22.85 4.02
C TRP A 286 0.02 21.55 4.78
N CYS A 287 0.67 20.57 4.14
CA CYS A 287 1.08 19.34 4.81
C CYS A 287 2.21 19.59 5.84
N VAL A 288 3.09 20.55 5.56
CA VAL A 288 4.12 21.04 6.48
C VAL A 288 3.48 21.78 7.66
N PHE A 289 2.52 22.66 7.38
CA PHE A 289 1.74 23.37 8.39
C PHE A 289 1.07 22.42 9.38
N GLU A 290 0.40 21.36 8.90
CA GLU A 290 -0.27 20.38 9.76
C GLU A 290 0.68 19.74 10.77
N MET A 291 1.91 19.45 10.33
CA MET A 291 2.92 18.86 11.19
C MET A 291 3.50 19.87 12.20
N ALA A 292 3.70 21.12 11.77
CA ALA A 292 4.13 22.22 12.63
C ALA A 292 3.07 22.52 13.71
N ALA A 293 1.82 22.70 13.29
CA ALA A 293 0.68 22.98 14.14
C ALA A 293 0.45 21.85 15.16
N PHE A 294 0.50 20.59 14.71
CA PHE A 294 0.32 19.45 15.61
C PHE A 294 1.40 19.39 16.69
N ARG A 295 2.68 19.58 16.34
CA ARG A 295 3.75 19.55 17.35
C ARG A 295 3.68 20.77 18.28
N ALA A 296 3.38 21.94 17.76
CA ALA A 296 3.23 23.16 18.57
C ALA A 296 2.10 23.00 19.59
N ALA A 297 0.94 22.48 19.17
CA ALA A 297 -0.20 22.25 20.05
C ALA A 297 -0.04 21.01 20.96
N ASN A 298 0.67 19.99 20.49
CA ASN A 298 0.88 18.73 21.20
C ASN A 298 2.38 18.38 21.25
N PRO A 299 3.17 18.99 22.16
CA PRO A 299 4.62 18.78 22.22
C PRO A 299 5.01 17.30 22.37
N THR A 300 4.23 16.51 23.12
CA THR A 300 4.41 15.06 23.30
C THR A 300 3.45 14.23 22.45
N GLY A 301 2.69 14.86 21.55
CA GLY A 301 1.71 14.21 20.69
C GLY A 301 2.37 13.18 19.77
N ARG A 302 1.61 12.15 19.41
CA ARG A 302 2.10 11.07 18.57
C ARG A 302 1.97 11.44 17.09
N ILE A 303 3.10 11.65 16.42
CA ILE A 303 3.16 11.72 14.95
C ILE A 303 3.47 10.32 14.45
N ARG A 304 2.62 9.75 13.60
CA ARG A 304 2.83 8.43 12.99
C ARG A 304 3.00 8.56 11.49
N LEU A 305 4.19 8.22 10.99
CA LEU A 305 4.40 8.10 9.54
C LEU A 305 3.91 6.75 9.02
N VAL A 306 3.10 6.83 7.98
CA VAL A 306 2.60 5.68 7.22
C VAL A 306 3.16 5.77 5.80
N PRO A 307 4.31 5.15 5.52
CA PRO A 307 4.89 5.14 4.19
C PRO A 307 4.00 4.31 3.24
N LEU A 308 3.30 4.96 2.31
CA LEU A 308 2.34 4.29 1.43
C LEU A 308 2.96 3.21 0.52
N PHE A 309 4.27 3.30 0.27
CA PHE A 309 5.02 2.32 -0.51
C PHE A 309 5.25 1.00 0.22
N LEU A 310 5.24 0.99 1.56
CA LEU A 310 5.47 -0.23 2.33
C LEU A 310 4.38 -1.25 2.02
N GLU A 311 3.12 -0.84 2.03
CA GLU A 311 2.01 -1.75 1.77
C GLU A 311 1.99 -2.21 0.30
N VAL A 312 2.32 -1.35 -0.67
CA VAL A 312 2.50 -1.79 -2.08
C VAL A 312 3.56 -2.89 -2.18
N THR A 313 4.65 -2.74 -1.45
CA THR A 313 5.72 -3.74 -1.41
C THR A 313 5.25 -5.05 -0.79
N ILE A 314 4.52 -4.97 0.33
CA ILE A 314 3.94 -6.15 0.97
C ILE A 314 2.99 -6.85 0.01
N LEU A 315 2.14 -6.11 -0.71
CA LEU A 315 1.25 -6.68 -1.72
C LEU A 315 2.03 -7.39 -2.82
N ALA A 316 3.07 -6.76 -3.38
CA ALA A 316 3.89 -7.35 -4.43
C ALA A 316 4.55 -8.66 -3.94
N LEU A 317 5.20 -8.63 -2.77
CA LEU A 317 5.79 -9.81 -2.15
C LEU A 317 4.74 -10.89 -1.90
N TRP A 318 3.58 -10.53 -1.35
CA TRP A 318 2.48 -11.43 -1.05
C TRP A 318 1.94 -12.12 -2.31
N THR A 319 1.67 -11.36 -3.38
CA THR A 319 1.24 -11.93 -4.67
C THR A 319 2.31 -12.80 -5.31
N SER A 320 3.58 -12.43 -5.19
CA SER A 320 4.69 -13.23 -5.71
C SER A 320 4.81 -14.56 -4.97
N VAL A 321 4.78 -14.56 -3.63
CA VAL A 321 4.78 -15.82 -2.84
C VAL A 321 3.57 -16.67 -3.16
N TYR A 322 2.39 -16.07 -3.32
CA TYR A 322 1.17 -16.80 -3.69
C TYR A 322 1.38 -17.53 -5.01
N PHE A 323 1.84 -16.81 -6.04
CA PHE A 323 2.08 -17.39 -7.35
C PHE A 323 3.16 -18.47 -7.32
N THR A 324 4.29 -18.22 -6.64
CA THR A 324 5.35 -19.22 -6.46
C THR A 324 4.83 -20.46 -5.77
N SER A 325 4.08 -20.31 -4.67
CA SER A 325 3.52 -21.42 -3.89
C SER A 325 2.51 -22.22 -4.70
N TRP A 326 1.64 -21.54 -5.45
CA TRP A 326 0.67 -22.17 -6.34
C TRP A 326 1.36 -22.99 -7.43
N LEU A 327 2.33 -22.40 -8.13
CA LEU A 327 3.01 -23.08 -9.24
C LEU A 327 3.85 -24.27 -8.76
N MET A 328 4.55 -24.11 -7.63
CA MET A 328 5.28 -25.22 -6.99
C MET A 328 4.34 -26.31 -6.49
N TYR A 329 3.17 -25.95 -5.94
CA TYR A 329 2.16 -26.91 -5.51
C TYR A 329 1.58 -27.69 -6.69
N VAL A 330 1.20 -27.02 -7.78
CA VAL A 330 0.71 -27.68 -9.00
C VAL A 330 1.78 -28.57 -9.61
N ALA A 331 3.04 -28.12 -9.66
CA ALA A 331 4.13 -28.95 -10.15
C ALA A 331 4.34 -30.21 -9.28
N ALA A 332 4.23 -30.07 -7.96
CA ALA A 332 4.30 -31.19 -7.03
C ALA A 332 3.12 -32.17 -7.17
N ALA A 333 1.90 -31.65 -7.34
CA ALA A 333 0.67 -32.42 -7.40
C ALA A 333 0.47 -33.14 -8.75
N VAL A 334 0.88 -32.50 -9.85
CA VAL A 334 0.81 -33.07 -11.20
C VAL A 334 2.05 -33.95 -11.40
N GLN A 335 1.93 -35.22 -11.02
CA GLN A 335 2.98 -36.25 -11.17
C GLN A 335 3.24 -36.67 -12.62
N SER A 336 3.34 -35.72 -13.56
CA SER A 336 3.66 -36.04 -14.95
C SER A 336 5.04 -36.71 -15.03
N PRO A 337 5.24 -37.69 -15.93
CA PRO A 337 6.56 -38.28 -16.18
C PRO A 337 7.63 -37.22 -16.48
N LEU A 338 7.22 -36.14 -17.14
CA LEU A 338 8.09 -34.99 -17.45
C LEU A 338 8.55 -34.25 -16.18
N ASN A 339 7.68 -34.08 -15.18
CA ASN A 339 8.03 -33.47 -13.89
C ASN A 339 8.98 -34.34 -13.05
N ARG A 340 8.89 -35.67 -13.17
CA ARG A 340 9.83 -36.58 -12.50
C ARG A 340 11.23 -36.52 -13.12
N ALA A 341 11.30 -36.33 -14.44
CA ALA A 341 12.56 -36.25 -15.17
C ALA A 341 13.21 -34.85 -15.08
N PHE A 342 12.41 -33.77 -15.04
CA PHE A 342 12.91 -32.40 -15.09
C PHE A 342 12.09 -31.45 -14.18
N PRO A 343 12.28 -31.46 -12.85
CA PRO A 343 11.70 -30.45 -11.95
C PRO A 343 12.32 -29.06 -12.14
N PHE A 344 13.41 -28.94 -12.91
CA PHE A 344 14.24 -27.75 -13.04
C PHE A 344 13.68 -26.54 -13.83
N PRO A 345 12.80 -26.65 -14.85
CA PRO A 345 12.37 -25.47 -15.60
C PRO A 345 11.26 -24.67 -14.91
N ILE A 346 10.43 -25.30 -14.07
CA ILE A 346 9.30 -24.61 -13.40
C ILE A 346 9.80 -23.72 -12.26
N ALA A 347 10.82 -24.15 -11.52
CA ALA A 347 11.30 -23.41 -10.35
C ALA A 347 11.81 -21.98 -10.70
N PRO A 348 12.65 -21.76 -11.72
CA PRO A 348 13.05 -20.41 -12.14
C PRO A 348 11.85 -19.52 -12.52
N ILE A 349 10.86 -20.08 -13.23
CA ILE A 349 9.64 -19.35 -13.61
C ILE A 349 8.83 -18.97 -12.36
N ALA A 350 8.68 -19.91 -11.41
CA ALA A 350 7.99 -19.67 -10.15
C ALA A 350 8.67 -18.59 -9.30
N LEU A 351 9.99 -18.45 -9.39
CA LEU A 351 10.78 -17.50 -8.59
C LEU A 351 10.90 -16.11 -9.22
N LEU A 352 10.65 -15.96 -10.52
CA LEU A 352 10.78 -14.68 -11.22
C LEU A 352 9.93 -13.55 -10.59
N PRO A 353 8.65 -13.76 -10.23
CA PRO A 353 7.87 -12.73 -9.55
C PRO A 353 8.46 -12.30 -8.21
N MET A 354 9.13 -13.22 -7.49
CA MET A 354 9.78 -12.90 -6.23
C MET A 354 11.01 -12.02 -6.42
N LEU A 355 11.80 -12.29 -7.46
CA LEU A 355 12.93 -11.44 -7.83
C LEU A 355 12.46 -10.02 -8.19
N VAL A 356 11.37 -9.90 -8.94
CA VAL A 356 10.75 -8.60 -9.26
C VAL A 356 10.26 -7.89 -7.98
N ALA A 357 9.59 -8.61 -7.07
CA ALA A 357 9.15 -8.04 -5.80
C ALA A 357 10.32 -7.59 -4.91
N ALA A 358 11.43 -8.34 -4.89
CA ALA A 358 12.66 -7.95 -4.20
C ALA A 358 13.30 -6.70 -4.82
N HIS A 359 13.27 -6.55 -6.15
CA HIS A 359 13.70 -5.33 -6.84
C HIS A 359 12.86 -4.13 -6.43
N ILE A 360 11.53 -4.29 -6.46
CA ILE A 360 10.56 -3.28 -6.06
C ILE A 360 10.78 -2.86 -4.61
N LEU A 361 10.92 -3.82 -3.69
CA LEU A 361 11.25 -3.57 -2.27
C LEU A 361 12.53 -2.72 -2.13
N ARG A 362 13.60 -3.09 -2.83
CA ARG A 362 14.88 -2.36 -2.75
C ARG A 362 14.76 -0.93 -3.27
N ARG A 363 14.09 -0.72 -4.41
CA ARG A 363 13.83 0.62 -4.96
C ARG A 363 13.01 1.47 -3.99
N PHE A 364 11.99 0.89 -3.38
CA PHE A 364 11.18 1.61 -2.39
C PHE A 364 11.96 1.96 -1.13
N ILE A 365 12.87 1.10 -0.67
CA ILE A 365 13.75 1.47 0.45
C ILE A 365 14.72 2.58 0.04
N ALA A 366 15.22 2.58 -1.19
CA ALA A 366 16.04 3.68 -1.71
C ALA A 366 15.25 5.00 -1.75
N GLU A 367 14.02 4.98 -2.29
CA GLU A 367 13.13 6.14 -2.27
C GLU A 367 12.87 6.62 -0.84
N LYS A 368 12.58 5.71 0.10
CA LYS A 368 12.42 6.04 1.51
C LYS A 368 13.67 6.75 2.07
N GLN A 369 14.87 6.25 1.77
CA GLN A 369 16.12 6.88 2.20
C GLN A 369 16.25 8.28 1.61
N THR A 370 15.95 8.46 0.32
CA THR A 370 15.92 9.78 -0.32
C THR A 370 14.90 10.72 0.34
N LEU A 371 13.72 10.23 0.75
CA LEU A 371 12.75 11.06 1.46
C LEU A 371 13.22 11.48 2.85
N VAL A 372 13.87 10.57 3.57
CA VAL A 372 14.52 10.86 4.86
C VAL A 372 15.67 11.86 4.70
N GLU A 373 16.44 11.75 3.63
CA GLU A 373 17.52 12.68 3.28
C GLU A 373 16.97 14.04 2.87
N GLY A 374 15.84 14.09 2.15
CA GLY A 374 15.13 15.31 1.82
C GLY A 374 14.75 16.13 3.06
N LEU A 375 14.44 15.47 4.18
CA LEU A 375 14.22 16.14 5.46
C LEU A 375 15.48 16.86 6.00
N ALA A 376 16.68 16.36 5.70
CA ALA A 376 17.93 17.01 6.13
C ALA A 376 18.14 18.37 5.45
N ASN A 377 17.62 18.51 4.23
CA ASN A 377 17.71 19.72 3.42
C ASN A 377 16.36 20.45 3.31
N PHE A 378 15.40 20.11 4.18
CA PHE A 378 14.04 20.65 4.13
C PHE A 378 14.06 22.16 4.30
N ASP A 379 13.26 22.88 3.52
CA ASP A 379 13.12 24.33 3.61
C ASP A 379 11.67 24.72 3.36
N VAL A 380 11.02 25.33 4.35
CA VAL A 380 9.62 25.74 4.28
C VAL A 380 9.35 26.73 3.15
N ASP A 381 10.32 27.58 2.80
CA ASP A 381 10.15 28.56 1.72
C ASP A 381 10.13 27.92 0.33
N LYS A 382 10.69 26.71 0.20
CA LYS A 382 10.63 25.91 -1.03
C LYS A 382 9.35 25.08 -1.15
N SER A 383 8.52 25.06 -0.10
CA SER A 383 7.25 24.31 -0.15
C SER A 383 6.21 25.05 -0.97
N GLU A 384 5.54 24.32 -1.87
CA GLU A 384 4.58 24.86 -2.80
C GLU A 384 3.25 25.15 -2.11
N CYS A 385 2.69 26.31 -2.42
CA CYS A 385 1.33 26.71 -2.08
C CYS A 385 0.59 27.14 -3.36
N ARG A 386 -0.74 26.94 -3.40
CA ARG A 386 -1.54 27.37 -4.56
C ARG A 386 -1.89 28.86 -4.49
N LEU A 387 -2.12 29.37 -3.29
CA LEU A 387 -2.51 30.75 -3.03
C LEU A 387 -1.42 31.42 -2.21
N ASP A 388 -1.08 32.65 -2.57
CA ASP A 388 -0.08 33.44 -1.86
C ASP A 388 -0.54 33.79 -0.45
N PHE A 389 -1.84 34.05 -0.27
CA PHE A 389 -2.43 34.30 1.04
C PHE A 389 -2.22 33.11 1.99
N ASP A 390 -2.52 31.88 1.54
CA ASP A 390 -2.26 30.67 2.31
C ASP A 390 -0.76 30.52 2.67
N SER A 391 0.12 30.93 1.76
CA SER A 391 1.56 30.93 1.98
C SER A 391 1.96 31.89 3.11
N GLN A 392 1.38 33.09 3.12
CA GLN A 392 1.57 34.09 4.17
C GLN A 392 0.99 33.59 5.50
N PHE A 393 -0.26 33.12 5.51
CA PHE A 393 -0.94 32.56 6.69
C PHE A 393 -0.10 31.47 7.36
N VAL A 394 0.38 30.49 6.59
CA VAL A 394 1.21 29.40 7.11
C VAL A 394 2.54 29.91 7.64
N ASN A 395 3.21 30.81 6.91
CA ASN A 395 4.50 31.36 7.33
C ASN A 395 4.36 32.16 8.65
N THR A 396 3.34 33.02 8.76
CA THR A 396 3.05 33.79 9.97
C THR A 396 2.76 32.88 11.17
N ALA A 397 1.98 31.81 10.96
CA ALA A 397 1.71 30.83 12.02
C ALA A 397 2.98 30.10 12.48
N ILE A 398 3.84 29.70 11.53
CA ILE A 398 5.12 29.05 11.84
C ILE A 398 6.04 29.98 12.62
N GLU A 399 6.15 31.24 12.21
CA GLU A 399 6.94 32.25 12.92
C GLU A 399 6.40 32.50 14.34
N ALA A 400 5.08 32.53 14.51
CA ALA A 400 4.47 32.67 15.84
C ALA A 400 4.77 31.48 16.76
N TRP A 401 4.77 30.24 16.26
CA TRP A 401 4.96 29.05 17.08
C TRP A 401 6.43 28.70 17.33
N TYR A 402 7.31 28.96 16.36
CA TYR A 402 8.71 28.57 16.40
C TYR A 402 9.67 29.76 16.54
N GLY A 403 9.17 30.99 16.54
CA GLY A 403 9.93 32.23 16.58
C GLY A 403 10.49 32.67 15.22
N SER A 404 10.80 31.75 14.32
CA SER A 404 11.19 32.03 12.94
C SER A 404 11.03 30.82 12.02
N LYS A 405 10.98 31.06 10.71
CA LYS A 405 11.04 29.99 9.69
C LYS A 405 12.32 29.15 9.79
N ASP A 406 13.44 29.78 10.13
CA ASP A 406 14.72 29.08 10.31
C ASP A 406 14.71 28.16 11.52
N ALA A 407 14.12 28.57 12.65
CA ALA A 407 13.95 27.73 13.82
C ALA A 407 13.07 26.51 13.51
N PHE A 408 11.99 26.71 12.74
CA PHE A 408 11.17 25.60 12.26
C PHE A 408 11.93 24.67 11.31
N ASN A 409 12.67 25.21 10.34
CA ASN A 409 13.53 24.43 9.45
C ASN A 409 14.55 23.60 10.24
N GLN A 410 15.18 24.18 11.27
CA GLN A 410 16.10 23.46 12.17
C GLN A 410 15.38 22.36 12.95
N TYR A 411 14.17 22.60 13.45
CA TYR A 411 13.36 21.59 14.09
C TYR A 411 13.06 20.41 13.14
N VAL A 412 12.66 20.70 11.89
CA VAL A 412 12.35 19.67 10.88
C VAL A 412 13.59 18.85 10.53
N ARG A 413 14.72 19.53 10.24
CA ARG A 413 16.01 18.90 9.89
C ARG A 413 16.61 18.12 11.06
N GLY A 414 16.32 18.52 12.29
CA GLY A 414 16.84 17.97 13.53
C GLY A 414 15.90 17.00 14.22
N ALA A 415 15.16 17.48 15.22
CA ALA A 415 14.39 16.65 16.15
C ALA A 415 13.33 15.80 15.44
N LEU A 416 12.55 16.43 14.55
CA LEU A 416 11.52 15.71 13.81
C LEU A 416 12.13 14.64 12.91
N ARG A 417 13.14 14.97 12.09
CA ARG A 417 13.81 13.97 11.24
C ARG A 417 14.27 12.76 12.04
N LYS A 418 14.90 12.95 13.21
CA LYS A 418 15.31 11.84 14.09
C LYS A 418 14.13 10.96 14.51
N GLU A 419 13.02 11.57 14.92
CA GLU A 419 11.77 10.87 15.27
C GLU A 419 11.21 10.07 14.07
N LEU A 420 11.14 10.70 12.90
CA LEU A 420 10.57 10.10 11.69
C LEU A 420 11.44 8.94 11.16
N VAL A 421 12.78 9.07 11.24
CA VAL A 421 13.72 8.00 10.86
C VAL A 421 13.58 6.77 11.76
N ALA A 422 13.42 6.98 13.07
CA ALA A 422 13.20 5.90 14.02
C ALA A 422 11.93 5.10 13.69
N GLN A 423 10.88 5.78 13.24
CA GLN A 423 9.61 5.16 12.85
C GLN A 423 9.65 4.47 11.48
N ALA A 424 10.29 5.09 10.47
CA ALA A 424 10.25 4.62 9.09
C ALA A 424 10.88 3.23 8.89
N THR A 425 11.67 2.74 9.84
CA THR A 425 12.33 1.43 9.82
C THR A 425 11.50 0.31 10.45
N HIS A 426 10.28 0.60 10.92
CA HIS A 426 9.45 -0.40 11.60
C HIS A 426 8.39 -0.99 10.66
N VAL A 427 8.54 -2.28 10.34
CA VAL A 427 7.50 -3.07 9.66
C VAL A 427 6.65 -3.76 10.74
N PRO A 428 5.31 -3.56 10.77
CA PRO A 428 4.44 -4.19 11.75
C PRO A 428 4.51 -5.73 11.72
N VAL A 429 4.55 -6.37 12.90
CA VAL A 429 4.48 -7.84 13.04
C VAL A 429 3.25 -8.42 12.34
N ALA A 430 2.13 -7.70 12.34
CA ALA A 430 0.91 -8.09 11.64
C ALA A 430 1.14 -8.39 10.14
N TYR A 431 1.99 -7.62 9.46
CA TYR A 431 2.26 -7.82 8.03
C TYR A 431 3.06 -9.10 7.81
N PHE A 432 4.00 -9.38 8.71
CA PHE A 432 4.75 -10.62 8.70
C PHE A 432 3.87 -11.85 8.98
N LEU A 433 2.90 -11.75 9.90
CA LEU A 433 1.93 -12.81 10.16
C LEU A 433 1.04 -13.06 8.94
N LEU A 434 0.49 -12.01 8.32
CA LEU A 434 -0.27 -12.13 7.07
C LEU A 434 0.57 -12.80 5.97
N PHE A 435 1.83 -12.37 5.81
CA PHE A 435 2.75 -12.95 4.83
C PHE A 435 2.98 -14.45 5.07
N SER A 436 3.18 -14.88 6.33
CA SER A 436 3.38 -16.29 6.67
C SER A 436 2.20 -17.20 6.34
N THR A 437 0.99 -16.66 6.17
CA THR A 437 -0.17 -17.50 5.81
C THR A 437 -0.04 -18.15 4.44
N ILE A 438 0.68 -17.55 3.47
CA ILE A 438 0.83 -18.17 2.14
C ILE A 438 1.78 -19.37 2.16
N PRO A 439 3.03 -19.28 2.66
CA PRO A 439 3.92 -20.44 2.69
C PRO A 439 3.34 -21.60 3.51
N MET A 440 2.42 -21.31 4.44
CA MET A 440 1.70 -22.32 5.20
C MET A 440 0.65 -23.08 4.36
N LEU A 441 0.05 -22.48 3.31
CA LEU A 441 -1.05 -23.09 2.55
C LEU A 441 -0.76 -24.52 2.05
N PRO A 442 0.35 -24.79 1.32
CA PRO A 442 0.62 -26.15 0.85
C PRO A 442 0.95 -27.08 2.02
N GLY A 443 1.57 -26.55 3.07
CA GLY A 443 1.81 -27.29 4.31
C GLY A 443 0.50 -27.75 4.96
N VAL A 444 -0.48 -26.85 5.05
CA VAL A 444 -1.78 -27.12 5.68
C VAL A 444 -2.58 -28.11 4.85
N GLU A 445 -2.64 -27.91 3.54
CA GLU A 445 -3.31 -28.84 2.61
C GLU A 445 -2.79 -30.27 2.75
N ILE A 446 -1.46 -30.45 2.75
CA ILE A 446 -0.87 -31.78 2.93
C ILE A 446 -1.13 -32.32 4.35
N THR A 447 -1.08 -31.48 5.39
CA THR A 447 -1.36 -31.90 6.77
C THR A 447 -2.80 -32.38 6.94
N VAL A 448 -3.75 -31.67 6.32
CA VAL A 448 -5.17 -32.07 6.29
C VAL A 448 -5.34 -33.37 5.51
N GLY A 449 -4.67 -33.53 4.36
CA GLY A 449 -4.68 -34.77 3.60
C GLY A 449 -4.15 -35.97 4.39
N MET A 450 -3.05 -35.79 5.12
CA MET A 450 -2.48 -36.80 6.02
C MET A 450 -3.44 -37.21 7.14
N TRP A 451 -4.14 -36.23 7.73
CA TRP A 451 -5.14 -36.48 8.77
C TRP A 451 -6.35 -37.25 8.23
N LEU A 452 -6.88 -36.83 7.07
CA LEU A 452 -8.05 -37.46 6.47
C LEU A 452 -7.77 -38.89 5.98
N ASP A 453 -6.53 -39.18 5.57
CA ASP A 453 -6.11 -40.52 5.15
C ASP A 453 -5.71 -41.43 6.34
N GLY A 454 -5.91 -40.97 7.58
CA GLY A 454 -5.76 -41.80 8.78
C GLY A 454 -4.31 -42.10 9.17
N LEU A 455 -3.36 -41.23 8.80
CA LEU A 455 -1.97 -41.42 9.17
C LEU A 455 -1.72 -41.21 10.68
N PRO A 456 -0.65 -41.80 11.25
CA PRO A 456 -0.34 -41.68 12.67
C PRO A 456 -0.21 -40.22 13.14
N TYR A 457 -0.72 -39.92 14.35
CA TYR A 457 -0.68 -38.55 14.92
C TYR A 457 0.75 -37.99 15.03
N ASP A 458 1.75 -38.82 15.31
CA ASP A 458 3.14 -38.40 15.39
C ASP A 458 3.65 -37.84 14.05
N PHE A 459 3.15 -38.36 12.92
CA PHE A 459 3.53 -37.92 11.59
C PHE A 459 2.93 -36.54 11.30
N ILE A 460 1.65 -36.36 11.66
CA ILE A 460 0.92 -35.09 11.53
C ILE A 460 1.59 -34.04 12.41
N LEU A 461 1.87 -34.35 13.68
CA LEU A 461 2.50 -33.42 14.62
C LEU A 461 3.91 -33.05 14.20
N ALA A 462 4.73 -34.01 13.76
CA ALA A 462 6.07 -33.73 13.24
C ALA A 462 6.02 -32.77 12.05
N ARG A 463 5.05 -32.95 11.13
CA ARG A 463 4.84 -32.05 10.00
C ARG A 463 4.38 -30.66 10.42
N ILE A 464 3.43 -30.55 11.35
CA ILE A 464 2.98 -29.26 11.89
C ILE A 464 4.18 -28.50 12.47
N MET A 465 4.99 -29.16 13.30
CA MET A 465 6.15 -28.54 13.93
C MET A 465 7.22 -28.14 12.93
N ALA A 466 7.65 -29.05 12.04
CA ALA A 466 8.70 -28.77 11.08
C ALA A 466 8.27 -27.77 10.00
N PHE A 467 7.13 -28.01 9.34
CA PHE A 467 6.73 -27.26 8.15
C PHE A 467 5.81 -26.08 8.42
N LEU A 468 4.76 -26.24 9.24
CA LEU A 468 3.82 -25.13 9.43
C LEU A 468 4.41 -24.06 10.33
N ILE A 469 4.93 -24.45 11.48
CA ILE A 469 5.41 -23.52 12.48
C ILE A 469 6.89 -23.21 12.24
N GLY A 470 7.75 -24.23 12.15
CA GLY A 470 9.20 -24.06 11.99
C GLY A 470 9.57 -23.34 10.69
N PHE A 471 9.19 -23.92 9.55
CA PHE A 471 9.48 -23.34 8.24
C PHE A 471 8.51 -22.19 7.91
N GLY A 472 7.21 -22.46 7.87
CA GLY A 472 6.17 -21.54 7.38
C GLY A 472 6.04 -20.24 8.18
N VAL A 473 6.29 -20.28 9.49
CA VAL A 473 6.33 -19.08 10.35
C VAL A 473 7.77 -18.71 10.69
N GLY A 474 8.48 -19.52 11.47
CA GLY A 474 9.79 -19.16 12.03
C GLY A 474 10.84 -18.78 10.97
N SER A 475 11.10 -19.69 10.03
CA SER A 475 12.07 -19.47 8.96
C SER A 475 11.64 -18.36 8.00
N GLN A 476 10.38 -18.33 7.55
CA GLN A 476 9.89 -17.28 6.65
C GLN A 476 10.02 -15.88 7.26
N LEU A 477 9.75 -15.73 8.56
CA LEU A 477 9.99 -14.48 9.29
C LEU A 477 11.46 -14.08 9.28
N LEU A 478 12.37 -15.04 9.45
CA LEU A 478 13.81 -14.80 9.43
C LEU A 478 14.29 -14.42 8.03
N SER A 479 13.91 -15.18 7.00
CA SER A 479 14.25 -14.95 5.60
C SER A 479 13.73 -13.60 5.11
N LEU A 480 12.49 -13.24 5.44
CA LEU A 480 11.93 -11.94 5.06
C LEU A 480 12.66 -10.79 5.76
N LYS A 481 13.02 -10.94 7.05
CA LYS A 481 13.85 -9.94 7.73
C LYS A 481 15.23 -9.79 7.11
N LEU A 482 15.86 -10.90 6.71
CA LEU A 482 17.12 -10.88 5.98
C LEU A 482 16.98 -10.12 4.65
N LEU A 483 15.91 -10.39 3.90
CA LEU A 483 15.62 -9.68 2.64
C LEU A 483 15.48 -8.18 2.87
N PHE A 484 14.64 -7.75 3.82
CA PHE A 484 14.48 -6.33 4.16
C PHE A 484 15.80 -5.69 4.63
N TYR A 485 16.58 -6.38 5.46
CA TYR A 485 17.87 -5.91 5.93
C TYR A 485 18.87 -5.71 4.78
N LEU A 486 18.97 -6.69 3.86
CA LEU A 486 19.85 -6.59 2.70
C LEU A 486 19.37 -5.49 1.75
N CYS A 487 18.07 -5.41 1.46
CA CYS A 487 17.51 -4.35 0.63
C CYS A 487 17.72 -2.95 1.23
N ASP A 488 17.70 -2.79 2.56
CA ASP A 488 17.99 -1.52 3.22
C ASP A 488 19.48 -1.17 3.20
N ARG A 489 20.34 -2.14 3.52
CA ARG A 489 21.80 -1.97 3.50
C ARG A 489 22.35 -1.67 2.11
N PHE A 490 21.71 -2.21 1.09
CA PHE A 490 22.08 -2.10 -0.31
C PHE A 490 20.94 -1.44 -1.11
N ALA A 491 20.28 -0.43 -0.54
CA ALA A 491 19.19 0.26 -1.23
C ALA A 491 19.73 1.06 -2.43
N SER A 492 20.70 1.93 -2.19
CA SER A 492 21.33 2.75 -3.23
C SER A 492 22.18 1.90 -4.18
N PRO A 493 22.09 2.13 -5.51
CA PRO A 493 22.98 1.48 -6.47
C PRO A 493 24.42 1.91 -6.19
N ARG A 494 25.32 0.95 -5.96
CA ARG A 494 26.73 1.25 -5.71
C ARG A 494 27.49 1.65 -6.98
N MET A 495 26.97 1.26 -8.14
CA MET A 495 27.57 1.51 -9.43
C MET A 495 26.57 2.28 -10.27
N GLY A 496 27.01 3.33 -10.97
CA GLY A 496 26.13 4.26 -11.70
C GLY A 496 25.44 3.69 -12.95
N SER A 497 25.51 2.38 -13.21
CA SER A 497 24.85 1.76 -14.37
C SER A 497 23.56 1.04 -13.97
N CYS A 498 22.56 1.08 -14.85
CA CYS A 498 21.28 0.39 -14.68
C CYS A 498 21.47 -1.14 -14.52
N ALA A 499 22.42 -1.73 -15.26
CA ALA A 499 22.71 -3.17 -15.18
C ALA A 499 23.20 -3.59 -13.79
N CYS A 500 24.06 -2.78 -13.16
CA CYS A 500 24.55 -3.07 -11.82
C CYS A 500 23.44 -3.05 -10.75
N ASP A 501 22.41 -2.24 -10.94
CA ASP A 501 21.25 -2.16 -10.06
C ASP A 501 20.44 -3.48 -10.05
N TYR A 502 20.25 -4.08 -11.22
CA TYR A 502 19.65 -5.41 -11.34
C TYR A 502 20.55 -6.50 -10.76
N VAL A 503 21.85 -6.49 -11.06
CA VAL A 503 22.81 -7.46 -10.51
C VAL A 503 22.82 -7.42 -8.99
N GLN A 504 22.83 -6.23 -8.38
CA GLN A 504 22.74 -6.05 -6.93
C GLN A 504 21.46 -6.68 -6.35
N THR A 505 20.33 -6.52 -7.04
CA THR A 505 19.07 -7.16 -6.65
C THR A 505 19.16 -8.69 -6.74
N VAL A 506 19.73 -9.22 -7.82
CA VAL A 506 19.91 -10.67 -8.02
C VAL A 506 20.79 -11.26 -6.92
N LEU A 507 21.89 -10.59 -6.55
CA LEU A 507 22.77 -11.04 -5.45
C LEU A 507 22.02 -11.09 -4.10
N ILE A 508 21.23 -10.06 -3.78
CA ILE A 508 20.39 -10.02 -2.57
C ILE A 508 19.37 -11.16 -2.60
N PHE A 509 18.70 -11.36 -3.74
CA PHE A 509 17.72 -12.41 -3.91
C PHE A 509 18.34 -13.80 -3.79
N MET A 510 19.54 -14.02 -4.34
CA MET A 510 20.27 -15.28 -4.15
C MET A 510 20.60 -15.55 -2.69
N ALA A 511 21.03 -14.55 -1.92
CA ALA A 511 21.27 -14.71 -0.49
C ALA A 511 19.99 -15.09 0.28
N TYR A 512 18.86 -14.45 -0.06
CA TYR A 512 17.54 -14.83 0.45
C TYR A 512 17.19 -16.28 0.10
N MET A 513 17.34 -16.67 -1.17
CA MET A 513 17.02 -18.02 -1.65
C MET A 513 17.89 -19.11 -1.01
N ILE A 514 19.18 -18.84 -0.76
CA ILE A 514 20.08 -19.76 -0.05
C ILE A 514 19.58 -19.98 1.38
N CYS A 515 19.17 -18.91 2.08
CA CYS A 515 18.65 -19.00 3.43
C CYS A 515 17.32 -19.79 3.50
N ASP A 516 16.42 -19.52 2.55
CA ASP A 516 15.13 -20.20 2.43
C ASP A 516 15.30 -21.69 2.11
N LEU A 517 16.14 -22.02 1.11
CA LEU A 517 16.43 -23.39 0.71
C LEU A 517 17.14 -24.19 1.80
N ALA A 518 18.09 -23.57 2.51
CA ALA A 518 18.73 -24.19 3.66
C ALA A 518 17.68 -24.52 4.73
N SER A 519 16.80 -23.57 5.05
CA SER A 519 15.75 -23.78 6.04
C SER A 519 14.76 -24.87 5.63
N TYR A 520 14.33 -24.89 4.37
CA TYR A 520 13.49 -25.95 3.80
C TYR A 520 14.17 -27.32 3.90
N THR A 521 15.47 -27.40 3.59
CA THR A 521 16.25 -28.63 3.69
C THR A 521 16.38 -29.10 5.14
N LEU A 522 16.66 -28.21 6.08
CA LEU A 522 16.69 -28.54 7.51
C LEU A 522 15.33 -29.02 8.02
N SER A 523 14.23 -28.38 7.61
CA SER A 523 12.87 -28.81 7.95
C SER A 523 12.58 -30.23 7.46
N ASN A 524 12.91 -30.53 6.21
CA ASN A 524 12.78 -31.88 5.65
C ASN A 524 13.61 -32.91 6.42
N ARG A 525 14.87 -32.59 6.72
CA ARG A 525 15.75 -33.48 7.49
C ARG A 525 15.22 -33.70 8.91
N ALA A 526 14.68 -32.67 9.55
CA ALA A 526 14.06 -32.79 10.87
C ALA A 526 12.83 -33.71 10.83
N LEU A 527 11.95 -33.52 9.83
CA LEU A 527 10.76 -34.34 9.61
C LEU A 527 11.10 -35.82 9.34
N GLN A 528 12.18 -36.10 8.62
CA GLN A 528 12.63 -37.46 8.32
C GLN A 528 13.26 -38.17 9.52
N ARG A 529 13.75 -37.44 10.53
CA ARG A 529 14.52 -38.02 11.64
C ARG A 529 13.64 -38.43 12.82
N SER A 530 12.90 -37.49 13.39
CA SER A 530 12.05 -37.74 14.57
C SER A 530 11.08 -36.58 14.81
N LEU A 531 10.02 -36.84 15.58
CA LEU A 531 9.15 -35.80 16.12
C LEU A 531 9.95 -34.78 16.95
N TRP A 532 10.88 -35.25 17.77
CA TRP A 532 11.76 -34.39 18.59
C TRP A 532 12.65 -33.50 17.75
N ALA A 533 13.25 -34.01 16.65
CA ALA A 533 14.04 -33.19 15.74
C ALA A 533 13.19 -32.07 15.12
N SER A 534 11.95 -32.38 14.74
CA SER A 534 10.98 -31.41 14.22
C SER A 534 10.62 -30.34 15.26
N ALA A 535 10.43 -30.74 16.52
CA ALA A 535 10.16 -29.81 17.63
C ALA A 535 11.35 -28.91 17.93
N ILE A 536 12.58 -29.45 17.94
CA ILE A 536 13.81 -28.67 18.14
C ILE A 536 13.99 -27.66 17.02
N TYR A 537 13.85 -28.07 15.76
CA TYR A 537 13.92 -27.16 14.61
C TYR A 537 12.91 -26.01 14.74
N CYS A 538 11.66 -26.33 15.08
CA CYS A 538 10.61 -25.35 15.32
C CYS A 538 10.99 -24.34 16.41
N GLY A 539 11.41 -24.83 17.59
CA GLY A 539 11.83 -23.99 18.71
C GLY A 539 13.00 -23.08 18.35
N VAL A 540 14.02 -23.61 17.67
CA VAL A 540 15.18 -22.82 17.20
C VAL A 540 14.75 -21.71 16.25
N MET A 541 13.93 -22.01 15.24
CA MET A 541 13.49 -21.01 14.25
C MET A 541 12.64 -19.91 14.89
N LEU A 542 11.73 -20.26 15.81
CA LEU A 542 10.94 -19.26 16.55
C LEU A 542 11.81 -18.39 17.46
N CYS A 543 12.78 -18.98 18.16
CA CYS A 543 13.73 -18.23 18.99
C CYS A 543 14.57 -17.26 18.17
N LEU A 544 15.10 -17.69 17.02
CA LEU A 544 15.85 -16.84 16.10
C LEU A 544 14.98 -15.70 15.55
N ALA A 545 13.77 -16.01 15.09
CA ALA A 545 12.83 -15.00 14.59
C ALA A 545 12.48 -13.95 15.67
N GLY A 546 12.27 -14.39 16.91
CA GLY A 546 12.03 -13.55 18.08
C GLY A 546 13.24 -12.68 18.47
N PHE A 547 14.44 -13.25 18.48
CA PHE A 547 15.68 -12.52 18.76
C PHE A 547 15.94 -11.43 17.71
N CYS A 548 15.82 -11.77 16.43
CA CYS A 548 15.93 -10.81 15.33
C CYS A 548 14.87 -9.70 15.43
N HIS A 549 13.68 -10.00 15.96
CA HIS A 549 12.67 -8.97 16.22
C HIS A 549 13.11 -7.98 17.30
N ARG A 550 13.57 -8.49 18.45
CA ARG A 550 14.02 -7.64 19.57
C ARG A 550 15.23 -6.78 19.20
N ARG A 551 16.21 -7.32 18.47
CA ARG A 551 17.39 -6.55 18.08
C ARG A 551 17.08 -5.42 17.10
N SER A 552 16.11 -5.63 16.20
CA SER A 552 15.59 -4.57 15.33
C SER A 552 14.96 -3.42 16.12
N LEU A 553 14.43 -3.69 17.32
CA LEU A 553 13.94 -2.66 18.23
C LEU A 553 15.09 -1.98 19.00
N ALA A 554 16.10 -2.75 19.44
CA ALA A 554 17.18 -2.24 20.29
C ALA A 554 18.19 -1.31 19.59
N LEU A 555 18.58 -1.60 18.34
CA LEU A 555 19.52 -0.78 17.55
C LEU A 555 19.00 0.63 17.19
N LYS A 556 17.82 1.02 17.68
CA LYS A 556 17.14 2.26 17.36
C LYS A 556 17.09 3.25 18.54
N VAL A 557 17.50 2.82 19.73
CA VAL A 557 17.52 3.66 20.95
C VAL A 557 18.91 4.24 21.22
N SER A 558 19.95 3.65 20.62
CA SER A 558 21.32 4.18 20.58
C SER A 558 21.55 4.98 19.31
#